data_AF-A0A849WFV1-F1
#
_entry.id   AF-A0A849WFV1-F1
#
_cell.length_a   1.000
_cell.length_b   1.000
_cell.length_c   1.000
_cell.angle_alpha   90.00
_cell.angle_beta   90.00
_cell.angle_gamma   90.00
#
_symmetry.space_group_name_H-M   'P 1'
#
loop_
_entity.id
_entity.type
_entity.pdbx_description
1 polymer ?
#
loop_
_entity_poly.entity_id
_entity_poly.type
_entity_poly.pdbx_seq_one_letter_code
_entity_poly.pdbx_strand_id
1 'polypeptide(L)'
;MKIISILRISILTILCFFSYLLAEGNIVGTWKDPVLNILVTFYPNREYTIVSPYQGTGEYSIEGKVLYMKDKISHQIVYYHIVEQKEKLWVLMDMQGNRIALQKETAQKQDRILLQHENYQFKESDFQAALFFTEFLIERSLSKEEKKALKNAWLKEFQINPMAFSKDLQDIQNAMQTLLHLGDPLKIGLVRQEILSLLYQNTKSIKPEQQSALIRLLFSEVSVILFDEKTRLILTEKDIHSLASYIQFLQKMAGKNIRIDRQEISLLKEQIKTEFPSMPLEQKQIICCISLIWSVVDKNLKSMSESQKRQFYHQILSQNQQPVKNQPDAKDIAQLQEKWQNQKLLHETLSQISLNSHVSMMNVIENIGGTGNYWTIKQENQ
;
A
#
# COMPACT_ATOMS: atom_id res chain seq x y z
N MET A 1 64.62 -19.73 3.79
CA MET A 1 63.65 -18.61 3.73
C MET A 1 62.47 -18.95 2.80
N LYS A 2 61.64 -19.95 3.14
CA LYS A 2 60.51 -20.41 2.28
C LYS A 2 59.36 -21.13 3.03
N ILE A 3 59.12 -20.82 4.32
CA ILE A 3 58.07 -21.46 5.14
C ILE A 3 56.99 -20.47 5.63
N ILE A 4 57.22 -19.16 5.55
CA ILE A 4 56.30 -18.13 6.09
C ILE A 4 55.14 -17.79 5.12
N SER A 5 55.20 -18.19 3.85
CA SER A 5 54.19 -17.86 2.84
C SER A 5 52.97 -18.80 2.81
N ILE A 6 53.08 -20.04 3.33
CA ILE A 6 51.98 -21.02 3.29
C ILE A 6 51.02 -20.80 4.46
N LEU A 7 51.51 -20.35 5.63
CA LEU A 7 50.68 -20.14 6.82
C LEU A 7 49.72 -18.93 6.71
N ARG A 8 50.08 -17.90 5.94
CA ARG A 8 49.24 -16.70 5.73
C ARG A 8 48.07 -16.94 4.77
N ILE A 9 48.23 -17.85 3.81
CA ILE A 9 47.14 -18.22 2.89
C ILE A 9 46.09 -19.05 3.66
N SER A 10 46.52 -20.00 4.50
CA SER A 10 45.59 -20.83 5.28
C SER A 10 44.74 -20.04 6.28
N ILE A 11 45.28 -19.02 6.96
CA ILE A 11 44.53 -18.22 7.93
C ILE A 11 43.51 -17.29 7.23
N LEU A 12 43.85 -16.75 6.05
CA LEU A 12 42.92 -15.93 5.27
C LEU A 12 41.79 -16.77 4.66
N THR A 13 42.08 -17.98 4.18
CA THR A 13 41.06 -18.91 3.70
C THR A 13 40.16 -19.39 4.85
N ILE A 14 40.72 -19.67 6.04
CA ILE A 14 39.95 -20.05 7.23
C ILE A 14 39.07 -18.89 7.72
N LEU A 15 39.56 -17.64 7.72
CA LEU A 15 38.76 -16.46 8.09
C LEU A 15 37.65 -16.15 7.06
N CYS A 16 37.91 -16.32 5.76
CA CYS A 16 36.88 -16.24 4.72
C CYS A 16 35.86 -17.38 4.84
N PHE A 17 36.28 -18.59 5.22
CA PHE A 17 35.40 -19.73 5.45
C PHE A 17 34.53 -19.52 6.71
N PHE A 18 35.09 -18.96 7.78
CA PHE A 18 34.35 -18.63 9.01
C PHE A 18 33.36 -17.47 8.83
N SER A 19 33.67 -16.48 8.00
CA SER A 19 32.72 -15.41 7.68
C SER A 19 31.58 -15.89 6.76
N TYR A 20 31.83 -16.88 5.90
CA TYR A 20 30.77 -17.58 5.16
C TYR A 20 29.87 -18.45 6.09
N LEU A 21 30.47 -19.19 7.03
CA LEU A 21 29.74 -20.02 8.00
C LEU A 21 28.90 -19.21 9.00
N LEU A 22 29.37 -18.03 9.40
CA LEU A 22 28.61 -17.13 10.29
C LEU A 22 27.43 -16.44 9.59
N ALA A 23 27.52 -16.22 8.27
CA ALA A 23 26.42 -15.67 7.49
C ALA A 23 25.30 -16.69 7.25
N GLU A 24 25.65 -17.96 6.96
CA GLU A 24 24.68 -19.04 6.73
C GLU A 24 24.00 -19.53 8.02
N GLY A 25 24.70 -19.52 9.17
CA GLY A 25 24.13 -19.97 10.44
C GLY A 25 22.96 -19.11 10.95
N ASN A 26 22.84 -17.86 10.49
CA ASN A 26 21.85 -16.92 11.02
C ASN A 26 20.46 -17.08 10.36
N ILE A 27 20.38 -17.56 9.10
CA ILE A 27 19.10 -17.72 8.38
C ILE A 27 18.31 -18.95 8.83
N VAL A 28 18.97 -19.99 9.36
CA VAL A 28 18.28 -21.21 9.77
C VAL A 28 17.25 -20.90 10.86
N GLY A 29 16.03 -21.41 10.66
CA GLY A 29 14.88 -21.21 11.53
C GLY A 29 13.60 -20.86 10.77
N THR A 30 12.52 -20.67 11.51
CA THR A 30 11.23 -20.21 10.99
C THR A 30 11.19 -18.69 11.05
N TRP A 31 10.70 -18.07 9.99
CA TRP A 31 10.60 -16.63 9.82
C TRP A 31 9.20 -16.28 9.35
N LYS A 32 8.64 -15.22 9.91
CA LYS A 32 7.31 -14.74 9.59
C LYS A 32 7.37 -13.32 9.08
N ASP A 33 6.79 -13.06 7.92
CA ASP A 33 6.37 -11.70 7.57
C ASP A 33 5.01 -11.45 8.25
N PRO A 34 4.92 -10.56 9.26
CA PRO A 34 3.67 -10.35 9.99
C PRO A 34 2.60 -9.64 9.15
N VAL A 35 3.00 -8.94 8.08
CA VAL A 35 2.08 -8.19 7.22
C VAL A 35 1.51 -9.12 6.15
N LEU A 36 2.39 -9.83 5.44
CA LEU A 36 2.02 -10.76 4.36
C LEU A 36 1.53 -12.11 4.90
N ASN A 37 1.71 -12.36 6.20
CA ASN A 37 1.50 -13.64 6.86
C ASN A 37 2.23 -14.80 6.16
N ILE A 38 3.40 -14.50 5.56
CA ILE A 38 4.28 -15.50 4.95
C ILE A 38 5.09 -16.15 6.05
N LEU A 39 5.10 -17.47 6.10
CA LEU A 39 5.95 -18.25 6.99
C LEU A 39 6.98 -19.02 6.17
N VAL A 40 8.26 -18.71 6.32
CA VAL A 40 9.36 -19.42 5.66
C VAL A 40 10.19 -20.12 6.72
N THR A 41 10.42 -21.43 6.56
CA THR A 41 11.38 -22.16 7.40
C THR A 41 12.58 -22.55 6.55
N PHE A 42 13.75 -22.08 6.94
CA PHE A 42 15.02 -22.44 6.34
C PHE A 42 15.71 -23.51 7.19
N TYR A 43 16.03 -24.65 6.56
CA TYR A 43 16.62 -25.81 7.23
C TYR A 43 18.15 -25.84 7.05
N PRO A 44 18.90 -26.46 8.00
CA PRO A 44 20.36 -26.55 7.90
C PRO A 44 20.88 -27.24 6.63
N ASN A 45 20.07 -28.10 6.01
CA ASN A 45 20.41 -28.84 4.79
C ASN A 45 20.18 -28.04 3.50
N ARG A 46 20.00 -26.71 3.59
CA ARG A 46 19.71 -25.81 2.46
C ARG A 46 18.36 -26.04 1.80
N GLU A 47 17.44 -26.73 2.46
CA GLU A 47 16.05 -26.78 2.04
C GLU A 47 15.24 -25.66 2.71
N TYR A 48 14.12 -25.26 2.09
CA TYR A 48 13.13 -24.40 2.72
C TYR A 48 11.72 -24.95 2.56
N THR A 49 10.84 -24.55 3.48
CA THR A 49 9.38 -24.62 3.31
C THR A 49 8.83 -23.20 3.38
N ILE A 50 7.87 -22.87 2.53
CA ILE A 50 7.10 -21.62 2.59
C ILE A 50 5.63 -21.97 2.73
N VAL A 51 4.94 -21.26 3.61
CA VAL A 51 3.50 -21.36 3.83
C VAL A 51 2.92 -19.95 3.72
N SER A 52 1.90 -19.82 2.88
CA SER A 52 1.09 -18.61 2.63
C SER A 52 1.61 -17.68 1.51
N PRO A 53 0.73 -17.28 0.55
CA PRO A 53 -0.55 -17.91 0.19
C PRO A 53 -0.34 -19.25 -0.54
N TYR A 54 0.88 -19.54 -0.99
CA TYR A 54 1.24 -20.79 -1.63
C TYR A 54 2.09 -21.63 -0.68
N GLN A 55 1.86 -22.95 -0.70
CA GLN A 55 2.76 -23.89 -0.07
C GLN A 55 3.83 -24.27 -1.08
N GLY A 56 5.08 -24.06 -0.70
CA GLY A 56 6.23 -24.36 -1.53
C GLY A 56 7.32 -25.05 -0.73
N THR A 57 8.09 -25.88 -1.40
CA THR A 57 9.32 -26.45 -0.85
C THR A 57 10.40 -26.33 -1.88
N GLY A 58 11.64 -26.17 -1.46
CA GLY A 58 12.73 -25.94 -2.39
C GLY A 58 14.08 -25.95 -1.73
N GLU A 59 15.07 -25.53 -2.50
CA GLU A 59 16.44 -25.34 -2.04
C GLU A 59 16.75 -23.85 -2.00
N TYR A 60 17.58 -23.42 -1.06
CA TYR A 60 18.04 -22.05 -0.98
C TYR A 60 19.56 -21.96 -0.93
N SER A 61 20.11 -20.87 -1.46
CA SER A 61 21.51 -20.52 -1.31
C SER A 61 21.65 -19.01 -1.07
N ILE A 62 22.76 -18.60 -0.46
CA ILE A 62 23.07 -17.19 -0.25
C ILE A 62 24.42 -16.91 -0.87
N GLU A 63 24.47 -15.97 -1.80
CA GLU A 63 25.71 -15.52 -2.43
C GLU A 63 25.82 -14.00 -2.27
N GLY A 64 26.74 -13.56 -1.42
CA GLY A 64 26.87 -12.15 -1.05
C GLY A 64 25.61 -11.61 -0.37
N LYS A 65 24.97 -10.60 -0.97
CA LYS A 65 23.71 -9.99 -0.49
C LYS A 65 22.49 -10.49 -1.25
N VAL A 66 22.52 -11.70 -1.81
CA VAL A 66 21.42 -12.26 -2.57
C VAL A 66 21.04 -13.62 -1.99
N LEU A 67 19.76 -13.77 -1.64
CA LEU A 67 19.14 -15.04 -1.29
C LEU A 67 18.50 -15.62 -2.55
N TYR A 68 18.92 -16.80 -2.98
CA TYR A 68 18.32 -17.57 -4.06
C TYR A 68 17.41 -18.64 -3.47
N MET A 69 16.22 -18.82 -4.04
CA MET A 69 15.25 -19.83 -3.67
C MET A 69 14.78 -20.54 -4.93
N LYS A 70 15.06 -21.84 -5.04
CA LYS A 70 14.69 -22.69 -6.16
C LYS A 70 13.56 -23.63 -5.74
N ASP A 71 12.39 -23.45 -6.33
CA ASP A 71 11.23 -24.29 -6.05
C ASP A 71 11.47 -25.73 -6.55
N LYS A 72 11.10 -26.71 -5.72
CA LYS A 72 11.38 -28.14 -5.97
C LYS A 72 10.55 -28.71 -7.13
N ILE A 73 9.33 -28.21 -7.32
CA ILE A 73 8.36 -28.75 -8.29
C ILE A 73 8.53 -28.07 -9.66
N SER A 74 8.51 -26.74 -9.67
CA SER A 74 8.55 -25.92 -10.89
C SER A 74 9.98 -25.66 -11.38
N HIS A 75 10.99 -25.90 -10.54
CA HIS A 75 12.39 -25.53 -10.77
C HIS A 75 12.61 -24.03 -11.03
N GLN A 76 11.61 -23.18 -10.79
CA GLN A 76 11.76 -21.74 -10.88
C GLN A 76 12.70 -21.23 -9.79
N ILE A 77 13.57 -20.30 -10.17
CA ILE A 77 14.50 -19.65 -9.24
C ILE A 77 13.99 -18.22 -9.02
N VAL A 78 13.72 -17.89 -7.77
CA VAL A 78 13.48 -16.53 -7.30
C VAL A 78 14.70 -16.08 -6.53
N TYR A 79 15.04 -14.80 -6.61
CA TYR A 79 16.12 -14.24 -5.82
C TYR A 79 15.72 -12.91 -5.20
N TYR A 80 16.26 -12.67 -4.02
CA TYR A 80 15.97 -11.50 -3.20
C TYR A 80 17.28 -10.83 -2.79
N HIS A 81 17.34 -9.51 -2.93
CA HIS A 81 18.40 -8.72 -2.34
C HIS A 81 18.17 -8.60 -0.82
N ILE A 82 19.20 -8.94 -0.04
CA ILE A 82 19.21 -8.79 1.41
C ILE A 82 19.54 -7.32 1.72
N VAL A 83 18.51 -6.55 2.02
CA VAL A 83 18.60 -5.12 2.34
C VAL A 83 19.10 -4.93 3.77
N GLU A 84 18.57 -5.71 4.71
CA GLU A 84 18.92 -5.67 6.12
C GLU A 84 18.97 -7.07 6.71
N GLN A 85 20.00 -7.36 7.50
CA GLN A 85 20.20 -8.65 8.14
C GLN A 85 20.60 -8.46 9.61
N LYS A 86 19.65 -8.74 10.50
CA LYS A 86 19.81 -8.77 11.96
C LYS A 86 19.44 -10.17 12.47
N GLU A 87 19.82 -10.48 13.71
CA GLU A 87 19.56 -11.79 14.35
C GLU A 87 18.09 -12.24 14.29
N LYS A 88 17.15 -11.28 14.40
CA LYS A 88 15.70 -11.53 14.44
C LYS A 88 14.91 -10.85 13.32
N LEU A 89 15.58 -10.17 12.38
CA LEU A 89 14.93 -9.43 11.31
C LEU A 89 15.75 -9.54 10.03
N TRP A 90 15.09 -9.92 8.95
CA TRP A 90 15.61 -9.91 7.60
C TRP A 90 14.68 -9.07 6.74
N VAL A 91 15.24 -8.09 6.03
CA VAL A 91 14.51 -7.34 5.02
C VAL A 91 15.02 -7.77 3.66
N LEU A 92 14.17 -8.45 2.91
CA LEU A 92 14.39 -8.93 1.56
C LEU A 92 13.74 -7.97 0.57
N MET A 93 14.33 -7.82 -0.61
CA MET A 93 13.77 -7.04 -1.71
C MET A 93 13.79 -7.86 -2.99
N ASP A 94 12.64 -8.05 -3.63
CA ASP A 94 12.57 -8.76 -4.91
C ASP A 94 13.05 -7.89 -6.07
N MET A 95 13.01 -8.45 -7.28
CA MET A 95 13.43 -7.76 -8.51
C MET A 95 12.51 -6.61 -8.94
N GLN A 96 11.31 -6.54 -8.38
CA GLN A 96 10.36 -5.47 -8.60
C GLN A 96 10.47 -4.39 -7.50
N GLY A 97 11.41 -4.54 -6.56
CA GLY A 97 11.61 -3.61 -5.45
C GLY A 97 10.64 -3.79 -4.28
N ASN A 98 9.82 -4.84 -4.28
CA ASN A 98 8.92 -5.12 -3.17
C ASN A 98 9.71 -5.64 -1.98
N ARG A 99 9.43 -5.11 -0.79
CA ARG A 99 10.10 -5.51 0.46
C ARG A 99 9.30 -6.55 1.23
N ILE A 100 10.00 -7.55 1.75
CA ILE A 100 9.48 -8.57 2.67
C ILE A 100 10.28 -8.47 3.96
N ALA A 101 9.59 -8.29 5.09
CA ALA A 101 10.22 -8.14 6.40
C ALA A 101 10.00 -9.41 7.23
N LEU A 102 10.95 -10.33 7.11
CA LEU A 102 10.95 -11.61 7.80
C LEU A 102 11.45 -11.45 9.23
N GLN A 103 10.59 -11.73 10.22
CA GLN A 103 10.95 -11.75 11.63
C GLN A 103 11.16 -13.20 12.09
N LYS A 104 12.29 -13.47 12.75
CA LYS A 104 12.61 -14.83 13.21
C LYS A 104 11.60 -15.25 14.28
N GLU A 105 10.86 -16.32 14.04
CA GLU A 105 10.01 -16.93 15.06
C GLU A 105 10.90 -17.58 16.12
N THR A 106 11.08 -16.88 17.24
CA THR A 106 11.64 -17.49 18.44
C THR A 106 10.56 -18.34 19.08
N ALA A 107 10.75 -19.68 19.13
CA ALA A 107 9.92 -20.68 19.82
C ALA A 107 8.42 -20.34 19.88
N GLN A 108 7.63 -20.88 18.93
CA GLN A 108 6.16 -20.77 18.82
C GLN A 108 5.51 -20.15 20.05
N LYS A 109 5.46 -18.82 20.07
CA LYS A 109 4.64 -18.11 21.04
C LYS A 109 3.22 -18.41 20.58
N GLN A 110 2.58 -19.39 21.23
CA GLN A 110 1.19 -19.74 20.94
C GLN A 110 0.40 -18.45 20.81
N ASP A 111 -0.22 -18.27 19.64
CA ASP A 111 -0.97 -17.06 19.38
C ASP A 111 -2.03 -16.90 20.47
N ARG A 112 -2.08 -15.70 21.05
CA ARG A 112 -2.86 -15.48 22.26
C ARG A 112 -4.34 -15.57 21.89
N ILE A 113 -5.03 -16.57 22.43
CA ILE A 113 -6.48 -16.66 22.35
C ILE A 113 -7.06 -15.48 23.13
N LEU A 114 -7.81 -14.61 22.44
CA LEU A 114 -8.52 -13.50 23.06
C LEU A 114 -9.84 -13.96 23.66
N LEU A 115 -10.51 -14.87 22.96
CA LEU A 115 -11.77 -15.45 23.37
C LEU A 115 -11.98 -16.79 22.68
N GLN A 116 -12.64 -17.71 23.37
CA GLN A 116 -13.11 -18.97 22.84
C GLN A 116 -14.60 -19.10 23.11
N HIS A 117 -15.37 -19.51 22.11
CA HIS A 117 -16.79 -19.79 22.22
C HIS A 117 -17.12 -21.01 21.36
N GLU A 118 -17.71 -22.03 21.98
CA GLU A 118 -17.89 -23.35 21.35
C GLU A 118 -16.54 -23.90 20.81
N ASN A 119 -16.50 -24.26 19.53
CA ASN A 119 -15.32 -24.78 18.84
C ASN A 119 -14.54 -23.70 18.08
N TYR A 120 -14.90 -22.43 18.23
CA TYR A 120 -14.25 -21.31 17.55
C TYR A 120 -13.34 -20.53 18.50
N GLN A 121 -12.23 -20.03 17.95
CA GLN A 121 -11.26 -19.21 18.67
C GLN A 121 -11.08 -17.89 17.94
N PHE A 122 -11.10 -16.80 18.69
CA PHE A 122 -10.68 -15.49 18.22
C PHE A 122 -9.32 -15.17 18.83
N LYS A 123 -8.29 -15.05 17.99
CA LYS A 123 -6.89 -14.89 18.44
C LYS A 123 -6.39 -13.46 18.22
N GLU A 124 -5.25 -13.14 18.82
CA GLU A 124 -4.63 -11.83 18.64
C GLU A 124 -4.24 -11.59 17.19
N SER A 125 -3.71 -12.60 16.47
CA SER A 125 -3.38 -12.43 15.04
C SER A 125 -4.61 -12.13 14.17
N ASP A 126 -5.76 -12.75 14.47
CA ASP A 126 -7.02 -12.46 13.79
C ASP A 126 -7.43 -10.99 13.98
N PHE A 127 -7.33 -10.51 15.22
CA PHE A 127 -7.60 -9.10 15.54
C PHE A 127 -6.65 -8.16 14.79
N GLN A 128 -5.34 -8.46 14.76
CA GLN A 128 -4.36 -7.61 14.07
C GLN A 128 -4.59 -7.59 12.55
N ALA A 129 -4.93 -8.73 11.94
CA ALA A 129 -5.24 -8.80 10.50
C ALA A 129 -6.47 -7.96 10.15
N ALA A 130 -7.57 -8.12 10.90
CA ALA A 130 -8.78 -7.35 10.68
C ALA A 130 -8.62 -5.86 11.02
N LEU A 131 -7.79 -5.54 12.02
CA LEU A 131 -7.40 -4.15 12.33
C LEU A 131 -6.63 -3.53 11.17
N PHE A 132 -5.65 -4.23 10.59
CA PHE A 132 -4.89 -3.75 9.44
C PHE A 132 -5.79 -3.51 8.23
N PHE A 133 -6.72 -4.43 7.95
CA PHE A 133 -7.74 -4.23 6.93
C PHE A 133 -8.62 -3.01 7.19
N THR A 134 -9.04 -2.81 8.44
CA THR A 134 -9.85 -1.65 8.85
C THR A 134 -9.08 -0.34 8.65
N GLU A 135 -7.82 -0.27 9.09
CA GLU A 135 -6.94 0.89 8.89
C GLU A 135 -6.64 1.16 7.41
N PHE A 136 -6.59 0.11 6.58
CA PHE A 136 -6.49 0.22 5.13
C PHE A 136 -7.75 0.84 4.52
N LEU A 137 -8.94 0.34 4.87
CA LEU A 137 -10.20 0.89 4.38
C LEU A 137 -10.42 2.34 4.82
N ILE A 138 -10.07 2.71 6.05
CA ILE A 138 -10.18 4.09 6.54
C ILE A 138 -9.02 4.97 6.04
N GLU A 139 -7.92 4.33 5.61
CA GLU A 139 -6.67 4.95 5.19
C GLU A 139 -6.00 5.83 6.27
N ARG A 140 -6.10 5.43 7.53
CA ARG A 140 -5.33 6.01 8.65
C ARG A 140 -5.11 4.96 9.73
N SER A 141 -4.11 5.18 10.57
CA SER A 141 -3.95 4.36 11.77
C SER A 141 -4.98 4.76 12.83
N LEU A 142 -5.53 3.76 13.51
CA LEU A 142 -6.41 3.99 14.65
C LEU A 142 -5.60 4.38 15.89
N SER A 143 -6.15 5.26 16.71
CA SER A 143 -5.63 5.59 18.04
C SER A 143 -5.69 4.37 18.96
N LYS A 144 -4.99 4.44 20.11
CA LYS A 144 -4.99 3.33 21.09
C LYS A 144 -6.40 3.09 21.64
N GLU A 145 -7.15 4.16 21.84
CA GLU A 145 -8.51 4.17 22.35
C GLU A 145 -9.47 3.53 21.34
N GLU A 146 -9.34 3.89 20.06
CA GLU A 146 -10.12 3.28 18.97
C GLU A 146 -9.81 1.79 18.81
N LYS A 147 -8.53 1.40 18.84
CA LYS A 147 -8.11 -0.01 18.80
C LYS A 147 -8.72 -0.81 19.95
N LYS A 148 -8.70 -0.25 21.16
CA LYS A 148 -9.31 -0.87 22.35
C LYS A 148 -10.83 -0.98 22.22
N ALA A 149 -11.50 0.08 21.76
CA ALA A 149 -12.94 0.09 21.55
C ALA A 149 -13.39 -0.95 20.51
N LEU A 150 -12.69 -1.00 19.36
CA LEU A 150 -12.94 -1.96 18.30
C LEU A 150 -12.73 -3.40 18.79
N LYS A 151 -11.61 -3.68 19.47
CA LYS A 151 -11.33 -5.00 20.07
C LYS A 151 -12.44 -5.46 21.00
N ASN A 152 -12.88 -4.58 21.91
CA ASN A 152 -13.95 -4.89 22.85
C ASN A 152 -15.30 -5.13 22.14
N ALA A 153 -15.58 -4.41 21.06
CA ALA A 153 -16.81 -4.58 20.31
C ALA A 153 -16.81 -5.91 19.53
N TRP A 154 -15.69 -6.26 18.89
CA TRP A 154 -15.52 -7.54 18.20
C TRP A 154 -15.55 -8.74 19.15
N LEU A 155 -15.01 -8.61 20.36
CA LEU A 155 -15.17 -9.65 21.38
C LEU A 155 -16.65 -9.94 21.69
N LYS A 156 -17.49 -8.90 21.73
CA LYS A 156 -18.95 -9.07 21.92
C LYS A 156 -19.62 -9.67 20.69
N GLU A 157 -19.28 -9.22 19.49
CA GLU A 157 -19.84 -9.74 18.23
C GLU A 157 -19.49 -11.23 18.03
N PHE A 158 -18.25 -11.62 18.33
CA PHE A 158 -17.83 -13.02 18.32
C PHE A 158 -18.62 -13.88 19.30
N GLN A 159 -18.96 -13.38 20.50
CA GLN A 159 -19.82 -14.12 21.45
C GLN A 159 -21.24 -14.35 20.93
N ILE A 160 -21.76 -13.45 20.09
CA ILE A 160 -23.12 -13.53 19.56
C ILE A 160 -23.20 -14.55 18.42
N ASN A 161 -22.21 -14.56 17.52
CA ASN A 161 -22.18 -15.47 16.37
C ASN A 161 -20.74 -15.81 15.96
N PRO A 162 -20.08 -16.76 16.66
CA PRO A 162 -18.66 -17.05 16.44
C PRO A 162 -18.37 -17.65 15.06
N MET A 163 -19.31 -18.44 14.51
CA MET A 163 -19.14 -19.06 13.18
C MET A 163 -19.12 -17.99 12.09
N ALA A 164 -20.12 -17.09 12.05
CA ALA A 164 -20.17 -16.03 11.05
C ALA A 164 -18.98 -15.08 11.20
N PHE A 165 -18.66 -14.68 12.44
CA PHE A 165 -17.52 -13.80 12.70
C PHE A 165 -16.18 -14.42 12.25
N SER A 166 -15.96 -15.72 12.52
CA SER A 166 -14.74 -16.41 12.09
C SER A 166 -14.63 -16.50 10.58
N LYS A 167 -15.76 -16.71 9.88
CA LYS A 167 -15.81 -16.69 8.42
C LYS A 167 -15.45 -15.32 7.87
N ASP A 168 -16.04 -14.25 8.42
CA ASP A 168 -15.76 -12.88 8.00
C ASP A 168 -14.26 -12.54 8.19
N LEU A 169 -13.64 -12.98 9.29
CA LEU A 169 -12.20 -12.81 9.52
C LEU A 169 -11.36 -13.55 8.47
N GLN A 170 -11.74 -14.78 8.11
CA GLN A 170 -11.05 -15.54 7.08
C GLN A 170 -11.17 -14.87 5.71
N ASP A 171 -12.35 -14.36 5.37
CA ASP A 171 -12.58 -13.63 4.13
C ASP A 171 -11.73 -12.34 4.08
N ILE A 172 -11.62 -11.62 5.21
CA ILE A 172 -10.72 -10.46 5.35
C ILE A 172 -9.26 -10.87 5.15
N GLN A 173 -8.80 -11.96 5.75
CA GLN A 173 -7.42 -12.44 5.61
C GLN A 173 -7.11 -12.78 4.15
N ASN A 174 -8.00 -13.50 3.46
CA ASN A 174 -7.85 -13.84 2.05
C ASN A 174 -7.83 -12.59 1.14
N ALA A 175 -8.71 -11.63 1.41
CA ALA A 175 -8.73 -10.35 0.69
C ALA A 175 -7.44 -9.57 0.91
N MET A 176 -6.93 -9.53 2.15
CA MET A 176 -5.67 -8.88 2.47
C MET A 176 -4.47 -9.53 1.78
N GLN A 177 -4.40 -10.87 1.74
CA GLN A 177 -3.35 -11.56 0.99
C GLN A 177 -3.36 -11.16 -0.48
N THR A 178 -4.54 -11.13 -1.11
CA THR A 178 -4.70 -10.69 -2.50
C THR A 178 -4.25 -9.24 -2.69
N LEU A 179 -4.66 -8.34 -1.80
CA LEU A 179 -4.31 -6.92 -1.81
C LEU A 179 -2.80 -6.68 -1.72
N LEU A 180 -2.12 -7.45 -0.86
CA LEU A 180 -0.69 -7.29 -0.60
C LEU A 180 0.20 -7.70 -1.79
N HIS A 181 -0.33 -8.50 -2.73
CA HIS A 181 0.34 -8.79 -3.99
C HIS A 181 0.24 -7.68 -5.04
N LEU A 182 -0.64 -6.71 -4.83
CA LEU A 182 -0.76 -5.54 -5.70
C LEU A 182 0.23 -4.47 -5.22
N GLY A 183 1.12 -3.99 -6.10
CA GLY A 183 1.99 -2.85 -5.79
C GLY A 183 1.40 -1.50 -6.22
N ASP A 184 0.68 -1.48 -7.35
CA ASP A 184 0.15 -0.27 -7.99
C ASP A 184 -0.99 0.36 -7.16
N PRO A 185 -0.86 1.62 -6.69
CA PRO A 185 -1.86 2.27 -5.85
C PRO A 185 -3.22 2.43 -6.53
N LEU A 186 -3.29 2.52 -7.87
CA LEU A 186 -4.57 2.56 -8.57
C LEU A 186 -5.29 1.21 -8.46
N LYS A 187 -4.59 0.09 -8.70
CA LYS A 187 -5.20 -1.25 -8.59
C LYS A 187 -5.65 -1.54 -7.16
N ILE A 188 -4.83 -1.18 -6.17
CA ILE A 188 -5.19 -1.28 -4.75
C ILE A 188 -6.42 -0.41 -4.44
N GLY A 189 -6.46 0.81 -4.98
CA GLY A 189 -7.60 1.72 -4.84
C GLY A 189 -8.89 1.16 -5.42
N LEU A 190 -8.82 0.49 -6.56
CA LEU A 190 -9.99 -0.14 -7.19
C LEU A 190 -10.54 -1.29 -6.34
N VAL A 191 -9.66 -2.14 -5.78
CA VAL A 191 -10.11 -3.19 -4.84
C VAL A 191 -10.70 -2.58 -3.58
N ARG A 192 -10.09 -1.51 -3.04
CA ARG A 192 -10.66 -0.77 -1.90
C ARG A 192 -12.05 -0.23 -2.23
N GLN A 193 -12.23 0.37 -3.41
CA GLN A 193 -13.51 0.91 -3.87
C GLN A 193 -14.57 -0.18 -4.02
N GLU A 194 -14.22 -1.34 -4.55
CA GLU A 194 -15.12 -2.48 -4.63
C GLU A 194 -15.61 -2.92 -3.24
N ILE A 195 -14.68 -3.07 -2.29
CA ILE A 195 -15.00 -3.42 -0.91
C ILE A 195 -15.89 -2.35 -0.26
N LEU A 196 -15.50 -1.07 -0.32
CA LEU A 196 -16.27 0.02 0.26
C LEU A 196 -17.68 0.10 -0.33
N SER A 197 -17.82 -0.06 -1.64
CA SER A 197 -19.09 -0.06 -2.34
C SER A 197 -20.00 -1.20 -1.91
N LEU A 198 -19.46 -2.42 -1.78
CA LEU A 198 -20.22 -3.56 -1.27
C LEU A 198 -20.68 -3.34 0.17
N LEU A 199 -19.77 -2.89 1.04
CA LEU A 199 -20.12 -2.61 2.43
C LEU A 199 -21.19 -1.52 2.52
N TYR A 200 -21.00 -0.39 1.84
CA TYR A 200 -21.95 0.73 1.87
C TYR A 200 -23.32 0.33 1.32
N GLN A 201 -23.36 -0.34 0.17
CA GLN A 201 -24.61 -0.78 -0.45
C GLN A 201 -25.40 -1.71 0.49
N ASN A 202 -24.70 -2.61 1.17
CA ASN A 202 -25.32 -3.59 2.06
C ASN A 202 -25.71 -3.02 3.42
N THR A 203 -25.10 -1.92 3.87
CA THR A 203 -25.32 -1.39 5.22
C THR A 203 -26.00 -0.02 5.28
N LYS A 204 -26.14 0.71 4.16
CA LYS A 204 -26.74 2.06 4.13
C LYS A 204 -28.18 2.12 4.67
N SER A 205 -28.93 1.03 4.59
CA SER A 205 -30.31 0.93 5.12
C SER A 205 -30.40 0.29 6.50
N ILE A 206 -29.30 -0.27 7.02
CA ILE A 206 -29.25 -0.90 8.34
C ILE A 206 -29.07 0.18 9.39
N LYS A 207 -29.88 0.15 10.45
CA LYS A 207 -29.77 1.13 11.54
C LYS A 207 -28.41 1.02 12.24
N PRO A 208 -27.79 2.12 12.70
CA PRO A 208 -26.45 2.09 13.30
C PRO A 208 -26.28 1.07 14.44
N GLU A 209 -27.30 0.88 15.27
CA GLU A 209 -27.31 -0.08 16.38
C GLU A 209 -27.29 -1.55 15.93
N GLN A 210 -27.69 -1.83 14.68
CA GLN A 210 -27.70 -3.17 14.07
C GLN A 210 -26.46 -3.44 13.21
N GLN A 211 -25.67 -2.41 12.91
CA GLN A 211 -24.43 -2.55 12.14
C GLN A 211 -23.34 -3.23 12.99
N SER A 212 -22.37 -3.87 12.34
CA SER A 212 -21.17 -4.32 13.06
C SER A 212 -20.30 -3.14 13.49
N ALA A 213 -19.43 -3.35 14.46
CA ALA A 213 -18.50 -2.35 14.97
C ALA A 213 -17.55 -1.84 13.90
N LEU A 214 -17.12 -2.74 12.99
CA LEU A 214 -16.32 -2.36 11.83
C LEU A 214 -17.08 -1.39 10.93
N ILE A 215 -18.35 -1.67 10.61
CA ILE A 215 -19.15 -0.84 9.70
C ILE A 215 -19.44 0.53 10.30
N ARG A 216 -19.80 0.58 11.60
CA ARG A 216 -19.98 1.84 12.31
C ARG A 216 -18.71 2.69 12.30
N LEU A 217 -17.57 2.10 12.64
CA LEU A 217 -16.29 2.80 12.64
C LEU A 217 -15.94 3.27 11.22
N LEU A 218 -16.04 2.39 10.24
CA LEU A 218 -15.71 2.68 8.86
C LEU A 218 -16.49 3.88 8.32
N PHE A 219 -17.83 3.89 8.45
CA PHE A 219 -18.64 4.99 7.91
C PHE A 219 -18.76 6.21 8.83
N SER A 220 -18.25 6.13 10.06
CA SER A 220 -17.97 7.34 10.86
C SER A 220 -16.73 8.10 10.37
N GLU A 221 -15.81 7.40 9.71
CA GLU A 221 -14.53 7.96 9.25
C GLU A 221 -14.50 8.22 7.74
N VAL A 222 -15.16 7.36 6.96
CA VAL A 222 -15.27 7.48 5.51
C VAL A 222 -16.54 8.24 5.18
N SER A 223 -16.43 9.57 5.12
CA SER A 223 -17.54 10.45 4.74
C SER A 223 -17.85 10.33 3.24
N VAL A 224 -18.90 9.59 2.92
CA VAL A 224 -19.40 9.38 1.55
C VAL A 224 -20.10 10.63 1.03
N ILE A 225 -19.67 11.14 -0.12
CA ILE A 225 -20.31 12.26 -0.84
C ILE A 225 -21.34 11.73 -1.84
N LEU A 226 -20.95 10.70 -2.60
CA LEU A 226 -21.75 10.13 -3.68
C LEU A 226 -21.44 8.65 -3.84
N PHE A 227 -22.46 7.85 -4.13
CA PHE A 227 -22.34 6.47 -4.56
C PHE A 227 -22.95 6.33 -5.96
N ASP A 228 -22.15 5.94 -6.95
CA ASP A 228 -22.63 5.67 -8.31
C ASP A 228 -23.00 4.20 -8.45
N GLU A 229 -24.30 3.90 -8.45
CA GLU A 229 -24.82 2.53 -8.51
C GLU A 229 -24.44 1.79 -9.80
N LYS A 230 -24.16 2.51 -10.90
CA LYS A 230 -23.80 1.88 -12.19
C LYS A 230 -22.37 1.36 -12.18
N THR A 231 -21.45 2.16 -11.64
CA THR A 231 -20.02 1.85 -11.62
C THR A 231 -19.55 1.23 -10.31
N ARG A 232 -20.40 1.25 -9.28
CA ARG A 232 -20.08 0.83 -7.91
C ARG A 232 -18.83 1.54 -7.39
N LEU A 233 -18.75 2.84 -7.62
CA LEU A 233 -17.71 3.71 -7.09
C LEU A 233 -18.28 4.63 -6.01
N ILE A 234 -17.51 4.83 -4.94
CA ILE A 234 -17.81 5.76 -3.87
C ILE A 234 -16.84 6.93 -3.95
N LEU A 235 -17.41 8.13 -4.06
CA LEU A 235 -16.69 9.38 -3.89
C LEU A 235 -16.74 9.78 -2.41
N THR A 236 -15.58 10.00 -1.79
CA THR A 236 -15.46 10.37 -0.37
C THR A 236 -14.88 11.78 -0.20
N GLU A 237 -15.07 12.39 0.97
CA GLU A 237 -14.42 13.67 1.31
C GLU A 237 -12.89 13.59 1.21
N LYS A 238 -12.31 12.44 1.58
CA LYS A 238 -10.86 12.22 1.47
C LYS A 238 -10.38 12.28 0.02
N ASP A 239 -11.16 11.77 -0.92
CA ASP A 239 -10.85 11.83 -2.35
C ASP A 239 -10.82 13.28 -2.83
N ILE A 240 -11.77 14.11 -2.42
CA ILE A 240 -11.80 15.54 -2.79
C ILE A 240 -10.58 16.29 -2.22
N HIS A 241 -10.24 16.06 -0.96
CA HIS A 241 -9.06 16.67 -0.34
C HIS A 241 -7.74 16.24 -1.01
N SER A 242 -7.66 14.96 -1.36
CA SER A 242 -6.48 14.40 -2.04
C SER A 242 -6.38 14.89 -3.49
N LEU A 243 -7.50 15.03 -4.19
CA LEU A 243 -7.58 15.65 -5.51
C LEU A 243 -7.13 17.11 -5.46
N ALA A 244 -7.60 17.90 -4.49
CA ALA A 244 -7.14 19.29 -4.32
C ALA A 244 -5.62 19.36 -4.10
N SER A 245 -5.09 18.50 -3.23
CA SER A 245 -3.64 18.43 -2.98
C SER A 245 -2.86 18.04 -4.24
N TYR A 246 -3.39 17.11 -5.02
CA TYR A 246 -2.82 16.70 -6.30
C TYR A 246 -2.84 17.84 -7.33
N ILE A 247 -3.94 18.57 -7.45
CA ILE A 247 -4.06 19.76 -8.32
C ILE A 247 -3.01 20.81 -7.92
N GLN A 248 -2.89 21.14 -6.64
CA GLN A 248 -1.87 22.08 -6.15
C GLN A 248 -0.45 21.65 -6.55
N PHE A 249 -0.17 20.36 -6.43
CA PHE A 249 1.10 19.80 -6.83
C PHE A 249 1.34 19.94 -8.34
N LEU A 250 0.38 19.60 -9.20
CA LEU A 250 0.49 19.79 -10.64
C LEU A 250 0.74 21.26 -11.01
N GLN A 251 0.02 22.18 -10.38
CA GLN A 251 0.19 23.61 -10.63
C GLN A 251 1.57 24.11 -10.18
N LYS A 252 2.08 23.62 -9.04
CA LYS A 252 3.45 23.91 -8.58
C LYS A 252 4.48 23.45 -9.60
N MET A 253 4.29 22.28 -10.22
CA MET A 253 5.17 21.81 -11.30
C MET A 253 5.12 22.70 -12.54
N ALA A 254 3.94 23.26 -12.85
CA ALA A 254 3.77 24.23 -13.92
C ALA A 254 4.30 25.65 -13.58
N GLY A 255 5.02 25.81 -12.45
CA GLY A 255 5.56 27.09 -12.00
C GLY A 255 4.54 28.02 -11.33
N LYS A 256 3.31 27.54 -11.07
CA LYS A 256 2.26 28.31 -10.39
C LYS A 256 2.20 27.90 -8.93
N ASN A 257 2.46 28.85 -8.03
CA ASN A 257 2.31 28.61 -6.61
C ASN A 257 0.87 28.93 -6.15
N ILE A 258 -0.04 27.99 -6.35
CA ILE A 258 -1.43 28.13 -5.87
C ILE A 258 -1.62 27.46 -4.52
N ARG A 259 -2.46 28.06 -3.68
CA ARG A 259 -2.96 27.46 -2.46
C ARG A 259 -4.46 27.27 -2.61
N ILE A 260 -4.93 26.02 -2.56
CA ILE A 260 -6.35 25.69 -2.54
C ILE A 260 -6.79 25.70 -1.06
N ASP A 261 -7.66 26.63 -0.70
CA ASP A 261 -8.20 26.79 0.63
C ASP A 261 -9.49 25.98 0.87
N ARG A 262 -10.13 26.15 2.03
CA ARG A 262 -11.35 25.42 2.39
C ARG A 262 -12.56 25.78 1.52
N GLN A 263 -12.67 27.04 1.11
CA GLN A 263 -13.79 27.49 0.26
C GLN A 263 -13.63 26.88 -1.14
N GLU A 264 -12.41 26.90 -1.68
CA GLU A 264 -12.10 26.30 -2.98
C GLU A 264 -12.30 24.76 -2.96
N ILE A 265 -11.93 24.08 -1.87
CA ILE A 265 -12.23 22.64 -1.70
C ILE A 265 -13.74 22.38 -1.70
N SER A 266 -14.52 23.25 -1.05
CA SER A 266 -15.99 23.11 -1.05
C SER A 266 -16.58 23.33 -2.44
N LEU A 267 -16.04 24.27 -3.22
CA LEU A 267 -16.47 24.49 -4.61
C LEU A 267 -16.08 23.30 -5.51
N LEU A 268 -14.85 22.79 -5.37
CA LEU A 268 -14.39 21.60 -6.06
C LEU A 268 -15.30 20.40 -5.76
N LYS A 269 -15.68 20.21 -4.49
CA LYS A 269 -16.60 19.14 -4.08
C LYS A 269 -17.93 19.19 -4.84
N GLU A 270 -18.60 20.34 -4.83
CA GLU A 270 -19.91 20.49 -5.47
C GLU A 270 -19.81 20.36 -7.00
N GLN A 271 -18.71 20.83 -7.59
CA GLN A 271 -18.47 20.67 -9.01
C GLN A 271 -18.27 19.19 -9.38
N ILE A 272 -17.36 18.49 -8.69
CA ILE A 272 -17.13 17.06 -8.93
C ILE A 272 -18.44 16.30 -8.74
N LYS A 273 -19.16 16.51 -7.64
CA LYS A 273 -20.45 15.85 -7.37
C LYS A 273 -21.47 16.05 -8.50
N THR A 274 -21.52 17.26 -9.07
CA THR A 274 -22.44 17.59 -10.17
C THR A 274 -22.06 16.90 -11.47
N GLU A 275 -20.76 16.90 -11.80
CA GLU A 275 -20.24 16.34 -13.06
C GLU A 275 -20.05 14.81 -13.01
N PHE A 276 -19.85 14.23 -11.81
CA PHE A 276 -19.49 12.84 -11.59
C PHE A 276 -20.36 11.86 -12.38
N PRO A 277 -21.71 11.95 -12.39
CA PRO A 277 -22.54 10.98 -13.12
C PRO A 277 -22.21 10.89 -14.62
N SER A 278 -21.82 12.01 -15.23
CA SER A 278 -21.47 12.12 -16.65
C SER A 278 -20.00 11.88 -16.98
N MET A 279 -19.12 11.76 -15.98
CA MET A 279 -17.69 11.52 -16.23
C MET A 279 -17.46 10.13 -16.85
N PRO A 280 -16.46 10.00 -17.75
CA PRO A 280 -15.94 8.70 -18.18
C PRO A 280 -15.52 7.83 -17.00
N LEU A 281 -15.67 6.51 -17.13
CA LEU A 281 -15.36 5.55 -16.07
C LEU A 281 -13.92 5.71 -15.55
N GLU A 282 -12.96 5.89 -16.45
CA GLU A 282 -11.54 6.03 -16.12
C GLU A 282 -11.29 7.23 -15.21
N GLN A 283 -11.94 8.37 -15.47
CA GLN A 283 -11.82 9.56 -14.61
C GLN A 283 -12.44 9.32 -13.23
N LYS A 284 -13.62 8.68 -13.19
CA LYS A 284 -14.26 8.30 -11.91
C LYS A 284 -13.35 7.42 -11.08
N GLN A 285 -12.74 6.41 -11.71
CA GLN A 285 -11.81 5.49 -11.06
C GLN A 285 -10.61 6.21 -10.48
N ILE A 286 -9.96 7.09 -11.25
CA ILE A 286 -8.80 7.83 -10.75
C ILE A 286 -9.21 8.76 -9.60
N ILE A 287 -10.30 9.51 -9.72
CA ILE A 287 -10.79 10.40 -8.65
C ILE A 287 -11.07 9.60 -7.37
N CYS A 288 -11.79 8.47 -7.47
CA CYS A 288 -12.10 7.61 -6.32
C CYS A 288 -10.88 6.86 -5.75
N CYS A 289 -9.74 6.85 -6.45
CA CYS A 289 -8.49 6.24 -5.98
C CYS A 289 -7.40 7.28 -5.70
N ILE A 290 -7.71 8.57 -5.84
CA ILE A 290 -6.70 9.64 -5.82
C ILE A 290 -6.05 9.78 -4.45
N SER A 291 -6.72 9.39 -3.37
CA SER A 291 -6.15 9.36 -2.02
C SER A 291 -4.93 8.46 -1.92
N LEU A 292 -5.01 7.24 -2.47
CA LEU A 292 -3.90 6.29 -2.46
C LEU A 292 -2.80 6.73 -3.42
N ILE A 293 -3.15 7.15 -4.63
CA ILE A 293 -2.18 7.64 -5.63
C ILE A 293 -1.40 8.81 -5.05
N TRP A 294 -2.10 9.81 -4.50
CA TRP A 294 -1.47 10.98 -3.91
C TRP A 294 -0.60 10.62 -2.71
N SER A 295 -1.01 9.66 -1.87
CA SER A 295 -0.19 9.22 -0.73
C SER A 295 1.18 8.68 -1.15
N VAL A 296 1.25 7.94 -2.27
CA VAL A 296 2.51 7.43 -2.83
C VAL A 296 3.34 8.59 -3.38
N VAL A 297 2.74 9.48 -4.17
CA VAL A 297 3.43 10.64 -4.75
C VAL A 297 3.98 11.57 -3.67
N ASP A 298 3.15 11.99 -2.72
CA ASP A 298 3.50 12.91 -1.64
C ASP A 298 4.63 12.36 -0.76
N LYS A 299 4.58 11.05 -0.41
CA LYS A 299 5.64 10.45 0.40
C LYS A 299 6.97 10.38 -0.33
N ASN A 300 6.97 9.93 -1.59
CA ASN A 300 8.17 9.90 -2.41
C ASN A 300 8.76 11.31 -2.58
N LEU A 301 7.94 12.32 -2.82
CA LEU A 301 8.42 13.71 -2.92
C LEU A 301 9.03 14.22 -1.61
N LYS A 302 8.46 13.85 -0.46
CA LYS A 302 8.98 14.24 0.85
C LYS A 302 10.31 13.56 1.19
N SER A 303 10.55 12.35 0.69
CA SER A 303 11.82 11.64 0.90
C SER A 303 12.92 12.03 -0.11
N MET A 304 12.55 12.60 -1.25
CA MET A 304 13.52 13.08 -2.26
C MET A 304 14.34 14.28 -1.79
N SER A 305 15.62 14.26 -2.14
CA SER A 305 16.49 15.43 -2.09
C SER A 305 16.03 16.53 -3.06
N GLU A 306 16.48 17.76 -2.86
CA GLU A 306 16.14 18.88 -3.75
C GLU A 306 16.61 18.66 -5.21
N SER A 307 17.74 17.97 -5.42
CA SER A 307 18.20 17.60 -6.76
C SER A 307 17.27 16.58 -7.42
N GLN A 308 16.85 15.54 -6.68
CA GLN A 308 15.88 14.54 -7.16
C GLN A 308 14.53 15.20 -7.48
N LYS A 309 14.03 16.12 -6.65
CA LYS A 309 12.80 16.88 -6.94
C LYS A 309 12.92 17.67 -8.25
N ARG A 310 14.04 18.35 -8.50
CA ARG A 310 14.25 19.07 -9.77
C ARG A 310 14.25 18.12 -10.97
N GLN A 311 14.94 16.98 -10.86
CA GLN A 311 14.98 15.96 -11.91
C GLN A 311 13.58 15.40 -12.19
N PHE A 312 12.85 15.06 -11.13
CA PHE A 312 11.47 14.60 -11.19
C PHE A 312 10.58 15.60 -11.95
N TYR A 313 10.62 16.89 -11.56
CA TYR A 313 9.83 17.93 -12.23
C TYR A 313 10.18 18.07 -13.72
N HIS A 314 11.48 18.02 -14.05
CA HIS A 314 11.93 18.09 -15.44
C HIS A 314 11.42 16.91 -16.27
N GLN A 315 11.46 15.68 -15.74
CA GLN A 315 11.00 14.49 -16.45
C GLN A 315 9.48 14.53 -16.71
N ILE A 316 8.68 14.90 -15.70
CA ILE A 316 7.22 15.01 -15.85
C ILE A 316 6.84 16.09 -16.86
N LEU A 317 7.50 17.26 -16.81
CA LEU A 317 7.25 18.34 -17.77
C LEU A 317 7.60 17.91 -19.20
N SER A 318 8.70 17.17 -19.39
CA SER A 318 9.11 16.71 -20.72
C SER A 318 8.15 15.69 -21.34
N GLN A 319 7.47 14.88 -20.53
CA GLN A 319 6.50 13.89 -21.00
C GLN A 319 5.12 14.50 -21.31
N ASN A 320 4.76 15.59 -20.62
CA ASN A 320 3.45 16.24 -20.75
C ASN A 320 3.41 17.40 -21.75
N GLN A 321 4.48 17.64 -22.53
CA GLN A 321 4.46 18.64 -23.61
C GLN A 321 3.64 18.14 -24.81
N GLN A 322 2.32 18.21 -24.71
CA GLN A 322 1.48 18.36 -25.90
C GLN A 322 1.44 19.85 -26.30
N PRO A 323 1.61 20.19 -27.58
CA PRO A 323 1.56 21.57 -28.03
C PRO A 323 0.15 22.14 -27.86
N VAL A 324 -0.05 22.96 -26.82
CA VAL A 324 -1.29 23.70 -26.61
C VAL A 324 -1.40 24.77 -27.70
N LYS A 325 -2.12 24.47 -28.79
CA LYS A 325 -2.52 25.45 -29.80
C LYS A 325 -3.77 26.22 -29.31
N ASN A 326 -3.67 27.55 -29.38
CA ASN A 326 -4.74 28.56 -29.31
C ASN A 326 -5.08 29.10 -27.90
N GLN A 327 -4.58 30.31 -27.65
CA GLN A 327 -5.02 31.22 -26.59
C GLN A 327 -6.07 32.19 -27.17
N PRO A 328 -7.27 32.33 -26.59
CA PRO A 328 -8.23 33.36 -26.99
C PRO A 328 -7.90 34.71 -26.35
N ASP A 329 -8.25 35.77 -27.09
CA ASP A 329 -7.88 37.15 -26.85
C ASP A 329 -8.66 37.81 -25.69
N ALA A 330 -8.00 38.77 -25.04
CA ALA A 330 -8.40 39.33 -23.76
C ALA A 330 -9.30 40.56 -23.90
N LYS A 331 -10.62 40.42 -23.71
CA LYS A 331 -11.54 41.52 -23.34
C LYS A 331 -12.96 40.99 -23.06
N ASP A 332 -13.31 40.96 -21.77
CA ASP A 332 -14.64 40.80 -21.11
C ASP A 332 -14.65 39.80 -19.95
N ILE A 333 -13.53 39.71 -19.24
CA ILE A 333 -13.21 38.47 -18.56
C ILE A 333 -13.25 38.57 -17.02
N ALA A 334 -13.31 39.72 -16.34
CA ALA A 334 -13.00 39.74 -14.89
C ALA A 334 -13.96 38.98 -13.93
N GLN A 335 -15.28 38.90 -14.19
CA GLN A 335 -16.24 38.23 -13.27
C GLN A 335 -16.76 36.88 -13.80
N LEU A 336 -16.62 36.62 -15.09
CA LEU A 336 -16.75 35.29 -15.68
C LEU A 336 -15.42 34.52 -15.61
N GLN A 337 -14.25 35.18 -15.49
CA GLN A 337 -12.91 34.57 -15.42
C GLN A 337 -12.81 33.58 -14.30
N GLU A 338 -13.31 33.88 -13.11
CA GLU A 338 -12.99 33.08 -11.93
C GLU A 338 -13.70 31.72 -11.98
N LYS A 339 -14.99 31.72 -12.35
CA LYS A 339 -15.74 30.47 -12.60
C LYS A 339 -15.25 29.73 -13.84
N TRP A 340 -14.92 30.43 -14.93
CA TRP A 340 -14.42 29.81 -16.15
C TRP A 340 -12.98 29.29 -16.01
N GLN A 341 -12.13 29.96 -15.23
CA GLN A 341 -10.78 29.51 -14.92
C GLN A 341 -10.82 28.30 -14.00
N ASN A 342 -11.73 28.25 -13.01
CA ASN A 342 -11.87 27.07 -12.16
C ASN A 342 -12.43 25.87 -12.92
N GLN A 343 -13.42 26.08 -13.80
CA GLN A 343 -13.95 25.03 -14.69
C GLN A 343 -12.91 24.57 -15.71
N LYS A 344 -12.19 25.50 -16.35
CA LYS A 344 -11.13 25.18 -17.31
C LYS A 344 -9.95 24.51 -16.62
N LEU A 345 -9.56 24.97 -15.43
CA LEU A 345 -8.52 24.34 -14.61
C LEU A 345 -8.93 22.93 -14.21
N LEU A 346 -10.18 22.73 -13.79
CA LEU A 346 -10.66 21.39 -13.49
C LEU A 346 -10.66 20.52 -14.74
N HIS A 347 -11.17 20.99 -15.87
CA HIS A 347 -11.21 20.22 -17.12
C HIS A 347 -9.81 19.92 -17.67
N GLU A 348 -8.89 20.89 -17.65
CA GLU A 348 -7.48 20.72 -17.98
C GLU A 348 -6.82 19.73 -17.02
N THR A 349 -7.09 19.84 -15.72
CA THR A 349 -6.51 18.93 -14.74
C THR A 349 -7.09 17.53 -14.87
N LEU A 350 -8.40 17.36 -15.08
CA LEU A 350 -9.05 16.06 -15.28
C LEU A 350 -8.65 15.43 -16.60
N SER A 351 -8.40 16.21 -17.65
CA SER A 351 -7.83 15.69 -18.91
C SER A 351 -6.35 15.33 -18.77
N GLN A 352 -5.60 16.01 -17.89
CA GLN A 352 -4.23 15.63 -17.51
C GLN A 352 -4.18 14.47 -16.51
N ILE A 353 -5.21 14.25 -15.70
CA ILE A 353 -5.37 13.11 -14.80
C ILE A 353 -5.92 11.95 -15.62
N SER A 354 -5.00 11.27 -16.30
CA SER A 354 -5.28 10.07 -17.08
C SER A 354 -4.51 8.88 -16.51
N LEU A 355 -4.93 7.67 -16.89
CA LEU A 355 -4.18 6.44 -16.58
C LEU A 355 -2.73 6.52 -17.09
N ASN A 356 -2.54 7.12 -18.27
CA ASN A 356 -1.21 7.31 -18.85
C ASN A 356 -0.35 8.24 -18.00
N SER A 357 -0.94 9.31 -17.45
CA SER A 357 -0.24 10.23 -16.56
C SER A 357 0.13 9.59 -15.24
N HIS A 358 -0.73 8.75 -14.67
CA HIS A 358 -0.43 7.93 -13.48
C HIS A 358 0.75 7.00 -13.72
N VAL A 359 0.71 6.20 -14.79
CA VAL A 359 1.80 5.26 -15.15
C VAL A 359 3.12 6.02 -15.36
N SER A 360 3.05 7.14 -16.07
CA SER A 360 4.22 7.99 -16.32
C SER A 360 4.81 8.53 -15.03
N MET A 361 3.95 8.98 -14.10
CA MET A 361 4.35 9.46 -12.77
C MET A 361 5.05 8.36 -11.95
N MET A 362 4.49 7.16 -11.90
CA MET A 362 5.07 6.04 -11.15
C MET A 362 6.42 5.62 -11.74
N ASN A 363 6.53 5.54 -13.07
CA ASN A 363 7.80 5.24 -13.75
C ASN A 363 8.88 6.29 -13.43
N VAL A 364 8.52 7.58 -13.41
CA VAL A 364 9.45 8.65 -13.05
C VAL A 364 9.89 8.52 -11.58
N ILE A 365 8.97 8.22 -10.66
CA ILE A 365 9.29 7.97 -9.24
C ILE A 365 10.30 6.83 -9.10
N GLU A 366 10.09 5.72 -9.79
CA GLU A 366 10.97 4.55 -9.73
C GLU A 366 12.36 4.85 -10.32
N ASN A 367 12.41 5.55 -11.46
CA ASN A 367 13.66 5.91 -12.13
C ASN A 367 14.59 6.82 -11.32
N ILE A 368 14.05 7.60 -10.37
CA ILE A 368 14.84 8.48 -9.50
C ILE A 368 15.13 7.87 -8.12
N GLY A 369 14.83 6.58 -7.95
CA GLY A 369 15.10 5.80 -6.74
C GLY A 369 13.99 5.83 -5.69
N GLY A 370 12.80 6.32 -6.04
CA GLY A 370 11.58 6.14 -5.23
C GLY A 370 10.92 4.79 -5.47
N THR A 371 9.70 4.61 -4.95
CA THR A 371 8.90 3.39 -5.17
C THR A 371 7.48 3.71 -5.58
N GLY A 372 6.99 3.06 -6.63
CA GLY A 372 5.58 3.06 -7.00
C GLY A 372 4.73 2.13 -6.13
N ASN A 373 5.35 1.33 -5.25
CA ASN A 373 4.64 0.36 -4.41
C ASN A 373 4.01 1.02 -3.17
N TYR A 374 2.68 0.99 -3.10
CA TYR A 374 1.91 1.54 -1.98
C TYR A 374 2.24 0.92 -0.61
N TRP A 375 2.43 -0.39 -0.53
CA TRP A 375 2.68 -1.09 0.74
C TRP A 375 4.05 -0.74 1.34
N THR A 376 5.05 -0.51 0.49
CA THR A 376 6.38 -0.06 0.93
C THR A 376 6.28 1.30 1.64
N ILE A 377 5.50 2.22 1.06
CA ILE A 377 5.20 3.53 1.63
C ILE A 377 4.42 3.40 2.95
N LYS A 378 3.51 2.43 3.08
CA LYS A 378 2.69 2.27 4.29
C LYS A 378 3.47 1.69 5.47
N GLN A 379 4.34 0.70 5.23
CA GLN A 379 5.09 0.00 6.27
C GLN A 379 6.08 0.92 7.01
N GLU A 380 6.74 1.83 6.31
CA GLU A 380 7.69 2.80 6.89
C GLU A 380 7.06 3.78 7.89
N ASN A 381 5.73 3.88 7.97
CA ASN A 381 5.02 4.77 8.90
C ASN A 381 4.50 4.04 10.15
N GLN A 382 4.71 2.72 10.24
CA GLN A 382 4.39 1.90 11.41
C GLN A 382 5.67 1.63 12.20
#